data_AF-V6SKW9-F1
#
_entry.id   AF-V6SKW9-F1
#
_cell.length_a   1.000
_cell.length_b   1.000
_cell.length_c   1.000
_cell.angle_alpha   90.00
_cell.angle_beta   90.00
_cell.angle_gamma   90.00
#
_symmetry.space_group_name_H-M   'P 1'
#
loop_
_entity.id
_entity.type
_entity.pdbx_description
1 polymer ?
#
loop_
_entity_poly.entity_id
_entity_poly.type
_entity_poly.pdbx_seq_one_letter_code
_entity_poly.pdbx_strand_id
1 'polypeptide(L)'
;MEEQIDKGFVKLKRTYLEWEWYQDGNTFRLMIHLLLKSNYISKRWQGNIINPGELITSLNNLSKELKLSENVIRTSLNKLKKTGYIVTKSTNRFTKITILKSTIFDKINSVHNEQNNNQSTIRTQTTNNQPTTTNKVNKEKDIKERIDLFQKEIFQFKNKFSIETLNSFFKYWTEENRQTGRLKFENEEFWNLETRLSNWKTFGTNKPEKKQIIKNR
;
A
#
# COMPACT_ATOMS: atom_id res chain seq x y z
N MET A 1 -24.76 -30.92 -15.12
CA MET A 1 -23.33 -30.88 -14.78
C MET A 1 -22.90 -29.43 -15.00
N GLU A 2 -22.84 -28.63 -13.94
CA GLU A 2 -22.31 -27.27 -14.06
C GLU A 2 -20.80 -27.40 -14.22
N GLU A 3 -20.27 -26.93 -15.37
CA GLU A 3 -18.84 -26.78 -15.58
C GLU A 3 -18.29 -25.89 -14.46
N GLN A 4 -17.47 -26.49 -13.60
CA GLN A 4 -16.84 -25.78 -12.52
C GLN A 4 -15.75 -24.89 -13.11
N ILE A 5 -16.11 -23.63 -13.37
CA ILE A 5 -15.18 -22.58 -13.75
C ILE A 5 -14.13 -22.50 -12.64
N ASP A 6 -12.91 -22.92 -12.93
CA ASP A 6 -11.77 -22.74 -12.04
C ASP A 6 -11.55 -21.23 -11.86
N LYS A 7 -11.90 -20.73 -10.67
CA LYS A 7 -11.75 -19.31 -10.29
C LYS A 7 -10.32 -19.00 -9.82
N GLY A 8 -9.38 -19.93 -10.03
CA GLY A 8 -7.99 -19.80 -9.67
C GLY A 8 -7.72 -20.22 -8.22
N PHE A 9 -6.52 -19.90 -7.74
CA PHE A 9 -6.03 -20.33 -6.43
C PHE A 9 -5.47 -19.18 -5.61
N VAL A 10 -5.47 -19.37 -4.28
CA VAL A 10 -4.95 -18.42 -3.31
C VAL A 10 -3.73 -19.01 -2.63
N LYS A 11 -2.61 -18.29 -2.67
CA LYS A 11 -1.35 -18.73 -2.02
C LYS A 11 -1.40 -18.42 -0.53
N LEU A 12 -1.38 -19.46 0.31
CA LEU A 12 -1.25 -19.36 1.76
C LEU A 12 0.16 -19.75 2.20
N LYS A 13 0.75 -19.02 3.16
CA LYS A 13 2.05 -19.39 3.73
C LYS A 13 1.91 -20.50 4.78
N ARG A 14 2.95 -21.32 4.90
CA ARG A 14 3.03 -22.35 5.95
C ARG A 14 3.08 -21.76 7.37
N THR A 15 3.48 -20.49 7.51
CA THR A 15 3.46 -19.75 8.78
C THR A 15 2.07 -19.63 9.39
N TYR A 16 0.99 -19.83 8.62
CA TYR A 16 -0.37 -19.90 9.18
C TYR A 16 -0.58 -21.13 10.08
N LEU A 17 0.24 -22.18 9.99
CA LEU A 17 0.18 -23.33 10.91
C LEU A 17 0.58 -22.95 12.34
N GLU A 18 1.49 -21.98 12.49
CA GLU A 18 1.97 -21.45 13.76
C GLU A 18 1.08 -20.30 14.28
N TRP A 19 0.01 -19.98 13.56
CA TRP A 19 -0.86 -18.87 13.90
C TRP A 19 -1.72 -19.19 15.13
N GLU A 20 -1.80 -18.25 16.08
CA GLU A 20 -2.57 -18.37 17.32
C GLU A 20 -4.01 -18.86 17.12
N TRP A 21 -4.68 -18.40 16.06
CA TRP A 21 -6.07 -18.76 15.79
C TRP A 21 -6.23 -19.97 14.85
N TYR A 22 -5.14 -20.65 14.46
CA TYR A 22 -5.21 -21.84 13.62
C TYR A 22 -5.99 -22.99 14.30
N GLN A 23 -5.85 -23.10 15.63
CA GLN A 23 -6.57 -24.09 16.43
C GLN A 23 -8.07 -23.75 16.58
N ASP A 24 -8.46 -22.48 16.43
CA ASP A 24 -9.86 -22.05 16.48
C ASP A 24 -10.49 -22.15 15.09
N GLY A 25 -11.15 -23.29 14.82
CA GLY A 25 -11.71 -23.61 13.50
C GLY A 25 -12.65 -22.54 12.94
N ASN A 26 -13.44 -21.87 13.77
CA ASN A 26 -14.35 -20.81 13.31
C ASN A 26 -13.60 -19.55 12.88
N THR A 27 -12.61 -19.14 13.67
CA THR A 27 -11.79 -17.96 13.38
C THR A 27 -10.87 -18.20 12.18
N PHE A 28 -10.28 -19.40 12.07
CA PHE A 28 -9.50 -19.81 10.91
C PHE A 28 -10.35 -19.83 9.63
N ARG A 29 -11.52 -20.50 9.67
CA ARG A 29 -12.43 -20.58 8.51
C ARG A 29 -12.89 -19.19 8.05
N LEU A 30 -13.19 -18.30 9.00
CA LEU A 30 -13.54 -16.91 8.68
C LEU A 30 -12.36 -16.19 7.99
N MET A 31 -11.14 -16.34 8.49
CA MET A 31 -9.96 -15.72 7.87
C MET A 31 -9.75 -16.19 6.44
N ILE A 32 -9.79 -17.50 6.20
CA ILE A 32 -9.65 -18.07 4.85
C ILE A 32 -10.76 -17.56 3.93
N HIS A 33 -12.00 -17.53 4.41
CA HIS A 33 -13.14 -16.99 3.66
C HIS A 33 -12.93 -15.52 3.25
N LEU A 34 -12.44 -14.69 4.18
CA LEU A 34 -12.11 -13.30 3.89
C LEU A 34 -10.99 -13.19 2.86
N LEU A 35 -9.94 -14.02 2.94
CA LEU A 35 -8.85 -14.04 1.97
C LEU A 35 -9.31 -14.40 0.56
N LEU A 36 -10.17 -15.42 0.44
CA LEU A 36 -10.74 -15.84 -0.85
C LEU A 36 -11.64 -14.78 -1.46
N LYS A 37 -12.39 -14.04 -0.62
CA LYS A 37 -13.35 -13.03 -1.06
C LYS A 37 -12.73 -11.65 -1.26
N SER A 38 -11.56 -11.42 -0.67
CA SER A 38 -10.85 -10.15 -0.78
C SER A 38 -10.50 -9.82 -2.21
N ASN A 39 -10.53 -8.54 -2.53
CA ASN A 39 -10.29 -8.10 -3.89
C ASN A 39 -8.79 -8.22 -4.25
N TYR A 40 -8.46 -8.69 -5.45
CA TYR A 40 -7.06 -8.77 -5.90
C TYR A 40 -6.61 -7.55 -6.71
N ILE A 41 -7.54 -6.86 -7.36
CA ILE A 41 -7.27 -5.73 -8.26
C ILE A 41 -8.23 -4.60 -7.91
N SER A 42 -7.76 -3.37 -7.78
CA SER A 42 -8.60 -2.22 -7.45
C SER A 42 -9.88 -2.17 -8.31
N LYS A 43 -11.05 -2.18 -7.66
CA LYS A 43 -12.35 -2.18 -8.33
C LYS A 43 -13.20 -1.01 -7.86
N ARG A 44 -13.88 -0.35 -8.79
CA ARG A 44 -14.91 0.65 -8.46
C ARG A 44 -16.24 -0.06 -8.17
N TRP A 45 -16.82 0.24 -7.02
CA TRP A 45 -18.13 -0.26 -6.61
C TRP A 45 -18.93 0.86 -5.95
N GLN A 46 -20.09 1.18 -6.53
CA GLN A 46 -20.99 2.24 -6.05
C GLN A 46 -20.26 3.57 -5.75
N GLY A 47 -19.37 4.00 -6.66
CA GLY A 47 -18.59 5.23 -6.51
C GLY A 47 -17.38 5.14 -5.55
N ASN A 48 -17.19 4.01 -4.87
CA ASN A 48 -16.05 3.78 -3.98
C ASN A 48 -14.98 2.92 -4.66
N ILE A 49 -13.71 3.28 -4.49
CA ILE A 49 -12.58 2.45 -4.89
C ILE A 49 -12.32 1.45 -3.76
N ILE A 50 -12.36 0.16 -4.10
CA ILE A 50 -12.00 -0.96 -3.23
C ILE A 50 -10.60 -1.40 -3.62
N ASN A 51 -9.64 -1.20 -2.74
CA ASN A 51 -8.25 -1.56 -3.00
C ASN A 51 -8.02 -3.07 -2.91
N PRO A 52 -6.88 -3.58 -3.38
CA PRO A 52 -6.51 -4.97 -3.18
C PRO A 52 -6.45 -5.28 -1.68
N GLY A 53 -6.98 -6.43 -1.27
CA GLY A 53 -7.06 -6.85 0.13
C GLY A 53 -8.19 -6.20 0.91
N GLU A 54 -8.97 -5.32 0.28
CA GLU A 54 -10.22 -4.82 0.82
C GLU A 54 -11.41 -5.63 0.31
N LEU A 55 -12.41 -5.79 1.16
CA LEU A 55 -13.71 -6.32 0.78
C LEU A 55 -14.82 -5.58 1.49
N ILE A 56 -15.97 -5.51 0.82
CA ILE A 56 -17.19 -4.98 1.40
C ILE A 56 -18.09 -6.14 1.76
N THR A 57 -18.50 -6.21 3.02
CA THR A 57 -19.40 -7.25 3.52
C THR A 57 -20.22 -6.74 4.69
N SER A 58 -21.19 -7.53 5.12
CA SER A 58 -21.94 -7.32 6.36
C SER A 58 -21.86 -8.57 7.24
N LEU A 59 -22.19 -8.42 8.53
CA LEU A 59 -22.19 -9.54 9.47
C LEU A 59 -23.20 -10.62 9.07
N ASN A 60 -24.41 -10.20 8.69
CA ASN A 60 -25.46 -11.09 8.19
C ASN A 60 -25.02 -11.83 6.92
N ASN A 61 -24.32 -11.16 6.01
CA ASN A 61 -23.82 -11.81 4.80
C ASN A 61 -22.76 -12.89 5.11
N LEU A 62 -21.82 -12.60 6.03
CA LEU A 62 -20.85 -13.59 6.50
C LEU A 62 -21.54 -14.76 7.23
N SER A 63 -22.58 -14.48 8.02
CA SER A 63 -23.40 -15.48 8.72
C SER A 63 -24.03 -16.47 7.76
N LYS A 64 -24.66 -15.97 6.70
CA LYS A 64 -25.26 -16.79 5.64
C LYS A 64 -24.23 -17.62 4.89
N GLU A 65 -23.10 -17.03 4.52
CA GLU A 65 -22.04 -17.71 3.75
C GLU A 65 -21.35 -18.81 4.55
N LEU A 66 -21.03 -18.54 5.82
CA LEU A 66 -20.32 -19.49 6.67
C LEU A 66 -21.24 -20.44 7.43
N LYS A 67 -22.56 -20.19 7.45
CA LYS A 67 -23.54 -20.90 8.28
C LYS A 67 -23.13 -20.88 9.76
N LEU A 68 -22.65 -19.74 10.22
CA LEU A 68 -22.25 -19.50 11.61
C LEU A 68 -23.14 -18.41 12.21
N SER A 69 -23.37 -18.45 13.51
CA SER A 69 -24.13 -17.38 14.16
C SER A 69 -23.37 -16.04 14.09
N GLU A 70 -24.11 -14.94 14.02
CA GLU A 70 -23.54 -13.60 13.98
C GLU A 70 -22.64 -13.32 15.20
N ASN A 71 -22.96 -13.90 16.36
CA ASN A 71 -22.15 -13.78 17.57
C ASN A 71 -20.78 -14.46 17.44
N VAL A 72 -20.71 -15.65 16.83
CA VAL A 72 -19.44 -16.34 16.57
C VAL A 72 -18.60 -15.52 15.61
N ILE A 73 -19.19 -15.03 14.52
CA ILE A 73 -18.47 -14.20 13.54
C ILE A 73 -17.98 -12.91 14.17
N ARG A 74 -18.81 -12.22 14.97
CA ARG A 74 -18.40 -11.00 15.67
C ARG A 74 -17.24 -11.26 16.63
N THR A 75 -17.26 -12.38 17.33
CA THR A 75 -16.18 -12.79 18.24
C THR A 75 -14.89 -13.07 17.48
N SER A 76 -14.97 -13.83 16.38
CA SER A 76 -13.82 -14.10 15.51
C SER A 76 -13.27 -12.82 14.87
N LEU A 77 -14.12 -11.94 14.34
CA LEU A 77 -13.69 -10.63 13.81
C LEU A 77 -12.98 -9.79 14.87
N ASN A 78 -13.47 -9.80 16.12
CA ASN A 78 -12.82 -9.10 17.23
C ASN A 78 -11.45 -9.70 17.58
N LYS A 79 -11.32 -11.04 17.59
CA LYS A 79 -10.02 -11.73 17.78
C LYS A 79 -9.01 -11.32 16.71
N LEU A 80 -9.43 -11.35 15.44
CA LEU A 80 -8.61 -10.95 14.29
C LEU A 80 -8.22 -9.48 14.33
N LYS A 81 -9.14 -8.60 14.76
CA LYS A 81 -8.89 -7.16 14.91
C LYS A 81 -7.91 -6.88 16.04
N LYS A 82 -8.06 -7.53 17.20
CA LYS A 82 -7.17 -7.37 18.36
C LYS A 82 -5.73 -7.77 18.05
N THR A 83 -5.57 -8.82 17.25
CA THR A 83 -4.25 -9.34 16.84
C THR A 83 -3.68 -8.64 15.59
N GLY A 84 -4.38 -7.63 15.07
CA GLY A 84 -3.89 -6.77 13.98
C GLY A 84 -3.93 -7.40 12.58
N TYR A 85 -4.60 -8.53 12.39
CA TYR A 85 -4.69 -9.16 11.06
C TYR A 85 -5.66 -8.42 10.14
N ILE A 86 -6.73 -7.86 10.69
CA ILE A 86 -7.76 -7.13 9.94
C ILE A 86 -8.05 -5.76 10.55
N VAL A 87 -8.41 -4.82 9.68
CA VAL A 87 -8.99 -3.53 10.05
C VAL A 87 -10.41 -3.46 9.51
N THR A 88 -11.35 -3.05 10.35
CA THR A 88 -12.74 -2.88 9.98
C THR A 88 -13.12 -1.40 10.00
N LYS A 89 -13.67 -0.91 8.89
CA LYS A 89 -14.24 0.44 8.75
C LYS A 89 -15.72 0.29 8.45
N SER A 90 -16.56 0.60 9.44
CA SER A 90 -18.01 0.66 9.26
C SER A 90 -18.41 2.03 8.75
N THR A 91 -19.20 2.06 7.70
CA THR A 91 -19.88 3.26 7.19
C THR A 91 -21.39 3.09 7.37
N ASN A 92 -22.17 4.15 7.18
CA ASN A 92 -23.63 4.11 7.30
C ASN A 92 -24.31 3.11 6.34
N ARG A 93 -23.61 2.65 5.30
CA ARG A 93 -24.18 1.77 4.26
C ARG A 93 -23.52 0.39 4.21
N PHE A 94 -22.25 0.27 4.58
CA PHE A 94 -21.52 -0.97 4.46
C PHE A 94 -20.33 -1.08 5.42
N THR A 95 -19.88 -2.30 5.69
CA THR A 95 -18.63 -2.55 6.41
C THR A 95 -17.54 -2.93 5.42
N LYS A 96 -16.45 -2.17 5.45
CA LYS A 96 -15.22 -2.46 4.71
C LYS A 96 -14.25 -3.19 5.63
N ILE A 97 -13.76 -4.35 5.20
CA ILE A 97 -12.73 -5.12 5.90
C ILE A 97 -11.46 -5.06 5.05
N THR A 98 -10.36 -4.64 5.65
CA THR A 98 -9.02 -4.60 5.05
C THR A 98 -8.16 -5.66 5.72
N ILE A 99 -7.55 -6.55 4.92
CA ILE A 99 -6.65 -7.59 5.41
C ILE A 99 -5.22 -7.02 5.40
N LEU A 100 -4.61 -6.86 6.58
CA LEU A 100 -3.28 -6.24 6.71
C LEU A 100 -2.17 -7.27 6.56
N LYS A 101 -2.27 -8.37 7.30
CA LYS A 101 -1.22 -9.39 7.44
C LYS A 101 -1.48 -10.58 6.54
N SER A 102 -1.53 -10.32 5.24
CA SER A 102 -1.63 -11.36 4.23
C SER A 102 -0.58 -11.12 3.17
N THR A 103 0.16 -12.16 2.88
CA THR A 103 1.38 -12.07 2.09
C THR A 103 1.14 -11.84 0.60
N ILE A 104 -0.12 -12.04 0.21
CA ILE A 104 -0.66 -11.66 -1.09
C ILE A 104 -0.70 -10.13 -1.20
N PHE A 105 -1.04 -9.46 -0.10
CA PHE A 105 -1.12 -8.02 0.01
C PHE A 105 0.13 -7.39 0.62
N ASP A 106 1.02 -8.11 1.32
CA ASP A 106 2.28 -7.55 1.82
C ASP A 106 3.15 -7.02 0.68
N LYS A 107 3.10 -7.63 -0.52
CA LYS A 107 3.75 -7.05 -1.71
C LYS A 107 3.14 -5.72 -2.17
N ILE A 108 1.87 -5.48 -1.81
CA ILE A 108 1.09 -4.27 -2.12
C ILE A 108 1.12 -3.28 -0.94
N ASN A 109 1.27 -3.76 0.30
CA ASN A 109 1.18 -3.04 1.57
C ASN A 109 2.55 -2.75 2.20
N SER A 110 3.66 -3.42 1.83
CA SER A 110 5.02 -2.96 2.16
C SER A 110 5.36 -1.61 1.54
N VAL A 111 4.49 -1.14 0.66
CA VAL A 111 4.47 0.21 0.10
C VAL A 111 3.67 1.19 0.99
N HIS A 112 2.74 0.70 1.81
CA HIS A 112 1.70 1.51 2.45
C HIS A 112 1.63 1.40 3.98
N ASN A 113 2.37 0.49 4.60
CA ASN A 113 2.32 0.22 6.04
C ASN A 113 3.67 0.40 6.76
N GLU A 114 4.54 1.31 6.30
CA GLU A 114 5.46 1.94 7.24
C GLU A 114 4.77 3.19 7.83
N GLN A 115 4.61 3.15 9.16
CA GLN A 115 4.04 4.16 10.05
C GLN A 115 2.52 4.13 10.25
N ASN A 116 2.09 3.28 11.17
CA ASN A 116 1.36 3.78 12.33
C ASN A 116 1.41 2.74 13.47
N ASN A 117 2.53 2.70 14.17
CA ASN A 117 2.59 2.20 15.54
C ASN A 117 3.23 3.28 16.39
N ASN A 118 2.41 4.13 17.01
CA ASN A 118 2.71 4.72 18.29
C ASN A 118 1.52 4.40 19.20
N GLN A 119 1.66 3.35 19.99
CA GLN A 119 0.87 3.18 21.20
C GLN A 119 1.29 4.28 22.18
N SER A 120 0.32 4.99 22.76
CA SER A 120 0.50 5.52 24.11
C SER A 120 -0.87 5.69 24.78
N THR A 121 -1.13 4.81 25.75
CA THR A 121 -2.02 5.07 26.87
C THR A 121 -1.39 6.14 27.77
N ILE A 122 -2.11 7.22 28.08
CA ILE A 122 -2.35 7.78 29.43
C ILE A 122 -3.35 8.95 29.33
N ARG A 123 -4.20 9.01 30.34
CA ARG A 123 -5.33 9.88 30.66
C ARG A 123 -4.86 11.32 31.01
N THR A 124 -5.55 12.36 30.52
CA THR A 124 -6.23 13.48 31.26
C THR A 124 -6.26 14.83 30.52
N GLN A 125 -7.48 15.40 30.48
CA GLN A 125 -7.90 16.81 30.63
C GLN A 125 -7.61 17.89 29.56
N THR A 126 -8.73 18.40 29.04
CA THR A 126 -9.13 19.79 28.68
C THR A 126 -8.06 20.90 28.66
N THR A 127 -8.01 21.69 27.58
CA THR A 127 -8.51 23.10 27.50
C THR A 127 -8.24 23.65 26.09
N ASN A 128 -9.14 24.51 25.62
CA ASN A 128 -9.15 25.19 24.32
C ASN A 128 -7.80 25.79 23.90
N ASN A 129 -7.48 25.69 22.59
CA ASN A 129 -7.13 26.81 21.70
C ASN A 129 -6.74 26.29 20.30
N GLN A 130 -7.55 26.64 19.30
CA GLN A 130 -7.11 26.80 17.90
C GLN A 130 -6.48 28.22 17.76
N PRO A 131 -5.68 28.55 16.71
CA PRO A 131 -5.75 28.00 15.35
C PRO A 131 -4.42 27.79 14.56
N THR A 132 -4.57 27.20 13.36
CA THR A 132 -3.76 27.37 12.12
C THR A 132 -2.37 26.72 11.96
N THR A 133 -2.29 25.58 11.24
CA THR A 133 -1.22 25.23 10.25
C THR A 133 -1.53 23.94 9.44
N THR A 134 -2.63 23.91 8.69
CA THR A 134 -3.06 22.68 7.97
C THR A 134 -2.39 22.49 6.59
N ASN A 135 -1.67 23.47 6.05
CA ASN A 135 -1.19 23.42 4.65
C ASN A 135 0.18 22.75 4.43
N LYS A 136 1.03 22.59 5.46
CA LYS A 136 2.33 21.89 5.31
C LYS A 136 2.18 20.36 5.29
N VAL A 137 1.29 19.83 6.12
CA VAL A 137 1.08 18.39 6.29
C VAL A 137 0.59 17.71 5.01
N ASN A 138 -0.16 18.42 4.16
CA ASN A 138 -0.66 17.87 2.89
C ASN A 138 0.41 17.85 1.78
N LYS A 139 1.30 18.85 1.71
CA LYS A 139 2.38 18.89 0.71
C LYS A 139 3.45 17.82 0.97
N GLU A 140 3.77 17.57 2.24
CA GLU A 140 4.76 16.54 2.61
C GLU A 140 4.27 15.11 2.33
N LYS A 141 2.96 14.85 2.46
CA LYS A 141 2.37 13.55 2.10
C LYS A 141 2.46 13.30 0.59
N ASP A 142 2.18 14.32 -0.20
CA ASP A 142 2.20 14.25 -1.67
C ASP A 142 3.63 14.05 -2.24
N ILE A 143 4.66 14.67 -1.65
CA ILE A 143 6.06 14.44 -2.08
C ILE A 143 6.50 13.00 -1.78
N LYS A 144 6.12 12.46 -0.62
CA LYS A 144 6.48 11.08 -0.25
C LYS A 144 5.85 10.04 -1.17
N GLU A 145 4.58 10.22 -1.53
CA GLU A 145 3.89 9.34 -2.49
C GLU A 145 4.58 9.36 -3.86
N ARG A 146 5.02 10.53 -4.32
CA ARG A 146 5.75 10.68 -5.60
C ARG A 146 7.13 10.03 -5.59
N ILE A 147 7.88 10.17 -4.49
CA ILE A 147 9.17 9.48 -4.30
C ILE A 147 8.99 7.96 -4.31
N ASP A 148 7.96 7.44 -3.64
CA ASP A 148 7.69 6.00 -3.57
C ASP A 148 7.29 5.41 -4.94
N LEU A 149 6.45 6.12 -5.71
CA LEU A 149 6.14 5.73 -7.09
C LEU A 149 7.40 5.66 -7.94
N PHE A 150 8.25 6.68 -7.85
CA PHE A 150 9.50 6.74 -8.61
C PHE A 150 10.49 5.64 -8.22
N GLN A 151 10.58 5.32 -6.93
CA GLN A 151 11.38 4.21 -6.43
C GLN A 151 10.93 2.89 -7.06
N LYS A 152 9.64 2.59 -7.06
CA LYS A 152 9.12 1.34 -7.65
C LYS A 152 9.48 1.20 -9.12
N GLU A 153 9.35 2.27 -9.89
CA GLU A 153 9.71 2.25 -11.31
C GLU A 153 11.19 1.92 -11.51
N ILE A 154 12.09 2.53 -10.73
CA ILE A 154 13.53 2.24 -10.76
C ILE A 154 13.81 0.77 -10.38
N PHE A 155 13.15 0.26 -9.34
CA PHE A 155 13.38 -1.11 -8.86
C PHE A 155 12.88 -2.21 -9.81
N GLN A 156 12.04 -1.89 -10.82
CA GLN A 156 11.75 -2.83 -11.91
C GLN A 156 13.00 -3.17 -12.73
N PHE A 157 13.97 -2.25 -12.77
CA PHE A 157 15.24 -2.41 -13.48
C PHE A 157 16.35 -3.06 -12.62
N LYS A 158 16.03 -3.54 -11.41
CA LYS A 158 17.00 -4.23 -10.52
C LYS A 158 17.65 -5.48 -11.12
N ASN A 159 17.01 -6.10 -12.10
CA ASN A 159 17.55 -7.27 -12.79
C ASN A 159 18.52 -6.89 -13.92
N LYS A 160 18.51 -5.62 -14.36
CA LYS A 160 19.33 -5.11 -15.48
C LYS A 160 20.50 -4.22 -15.01
N PHE A 161 20.42 -3.62 -13.81
CA PHE A 161 21.40 -2.67 -13.28
C PHE A 161 21.78 -3.01 -11.83
N SER A 162 22.99 -2.62 -11.40
CA SER A 162 23.43 -2.86 -10.02
C SER A 162 22.73 -1.94 -9.03
N ILE A 163 22.64 -2.39 -7.77
CA ILE A 163 21.94 -1.69 -6.70
C ILE A 163 22.59 -0.32 -6.42
N GLU A 164 23.91 -0.21 -6.54
CA GLU A 164 24.66 1.02 -6.36
C GLU A 164 24.32 2.06 -7.44
N THR A 165 24.16 1.62 -8.69
CA THR A 165 23.74 2.49 -9.80
C THR A 165 22.31 2.98 -9.60
N LEU A 166 21.41 2.11 -9.13
CA LEU A 166 20.01 2.49 -8.87
C LEU A 166 19.89 3.45 -7.68
N ASN A 167 20.64 3.22 -6.60
CA ASN A 167 20.64 4.09 -5.43
C ASN A 167 21.21 5.49 -5.73
N SER A 168 22.30 5.56 -6.50
CA SER A 168 22.88 6.85 -6.90
C SER A 168 21.97 7.61 -7.85
N PHE A 169 21.33 6.92 -8.81
CA PHE A 169 20.32 7.50 -9.70
C PHE A 169 19.12 8.03 -8.93
N PHE A 170 18.57 7.21 -8.02
CA PHE A 170 17.43 7.56 -7.19
C PHE A 170 17.71 8.80 -6.35
N LYS A 171 18.84 8.84 -5.64
CA LYS A 171 19.23 9.98 -4.79
C LYS A 171 19.35 11.28 -5.59
N TYR A 172 19.84 11.21 -6.82
CA TYR A 172 19.97 12.39 -7.68
C TYR A 172 18.60 12.88 -8.16
N TRP A 173 17.75 11.99 -8.66
CA TRP A 173 16.48 12.37 -9.29
C TRP A 173 15.35 12.69 -8.30
N THR A 174 15.48 12.27 -7.04
CA THR A 174 14.57 12.62 -5.93
C THR A 174 15.02 13.85 -5.14
N GLU A 175 16.03 14.58 -5.62
CA GLU A 175 16.42 15.83 -4.99
C GLU A 175 15.32 16.89 -5.20
N GLU A 176 14.83 17.44 -4.11
CA GLU A 176 13.78 18.46 -4.11
C GLU A 176 14.36 19.84 -4.46
N ASN A 177 13.67 20.54 -5.35
CA ASN A 177 13.97 21.95 -5.63
C ASN A 177 13.40 22.83 -4.51
N ARG A 178 14.29 23.51 -3.77
CA ARG A 178 13.95 24.39 -2.63
C ARG A 178 12.95 25.50 -2.97
N GLN A 179 12.84 25.92 -4.23
CA GLN A 179 11.94 27.00 -4.65
C GLN A 179 10.56 26.51 -5.08
N THR A 180 10.45 25.32 -5.68
CA THR A 180 9.22 24.82 -6.30
C THR A 180 8.60 23.64 -5.55
N GLY A 181 9.34 22.98 -4.65
CA GLY A 181 8.91 21.77 -3.95
C GLY A 181 8.69 20.55 -4.87
N ARG A 182 9.21 20.62 -6.11
CA ARG A 182 9.17 19.55 -7.11
C ARG A 182 10.47 18.78 -7.12
N LEU A 183 10.39 17.50 -7.43
CA LEU A 183 11.55 16.62 -7.57
C LEU A 183 12.22 16.87 -8.93
N LYS A 184 13.53 16.62 -9.04
CA LYS A 184 14.27 16.89 -10.29
C LYS A 184 13.66 16.22 -11.53
N PHE A 185 13.12 15.01 -11.39
CA PHE A 185 12.52 14.32 -12.54
C PHE A 185 11.24 14.99 -13.06
N GLU A 186 10.51 15.72 -12.21
CA GLU A 186 9.28 16.41 -12.56
C GLU A 186 9.51 17.75 -13.27
N ASN A 187 10.75 18.26 -13.21
CA ASN A 187 11.14 19.49 -13.89
C ASN A 187 11.59 19.24 -15.34
N GLU A 188 11.67 17.98 -15.77
CA GLU A 188 12.04 17.62 -17.12
C GLU A 188 10.77 17.55 -18.00
N GLU A 189 10.79 18.26 -19.13
CA GLU A 189 9.68 18.25 -20.10
C GLU A 189 9.49 16.86 -20.75
N PHE A 190 10.59 16.11 -20.89
CA PHE A 190 10.59 14.76 -21.44
C PHE A 190 11.27 13.77 -20.48
N TRP A 191 10.51 12.75 -20.06
CA TRP A 191 10.95 11.74 -19.11
C TRP A 191 10.92 10.33 -19.73
N ASN A 192 12.09 9.74 -19.94
CA ASN A 192 12.25 8.32 -20.26
C ASN A 192 13.23 7.68 -19.28
N LEU A 193 12.71 6.81 -18.43
CA LEU A 193 13.44 6.19 -17.33
C LEU A 193 14.53 5.23 -17.81
N GLU A 194 14.24 4.37 -18.80
CA GLU A 194 15.18 3.35 -19.28
C GLU A 194 16.40 3.99 -19.98
N THR A 195 16.16 5.03 -20.79
CA THR A 195 17.23 5.78 -21.45
C THR A 195 18.10 6.52 -20.43
N ARG A 196 17.49 7.17 -19.42
CA ARG A 196 18.24 7.90 -18.40
C ARG A 196 19.02 6.97 -17.47
N LEU A 197 18.49 5.81 -17.10
CA LEU A 197 19.21 4.78 -16.35
C LEU A 197 20.39 4.21 -17.16
N SER A 198 20.19 3.97 -18.45
CA SER A 198 21.25 3.51 -19.35
C SER A 198 22.36 4.54 -19.48
N ASN A 199 22.01 5.82 -19.65
CA ASN A 199 22.96 6.93 -19.68
C ASN A 199 23.65 7.16 -18.32
N TRP A 200 22.95 6.93 -17.21
CA TRP A 200 23.52 7.03 -15.87
C TRP A 200 24.59 5.96 -15.61
N LYS A 201 24.37 4.75 -16.14
CA LYS A 201 25.37 3.68 -16.12
C LYS A 201 26.61 4.02 -16.94
N THR A 202 26.44 4.65 -18.12
CA THR A 202 27.56 4.95 -19.02
C THR A 202 28.34 6.20 -18.63
N PHE A 203 27.72 7.19 -17.99
CA PHE A 203 28.33 8.51 -17.71
C PHE A 203 28.40 8.86 -16.20
N GLY A 204 28.27 7.88 -15.30
CA GLY A 204 28.06 8.05 -13.85
C GLY A 204 28.69 9.30 -13.20
N THR A 205 27.86 10.08 -12.47
CA THR A 205 28.08 11.34 -11.70
C THR A 205 28.97 12.45 -12.29
N ASN A 206 29.72 12.21 -13.36
CA ASN A 206 30.43 13.22 -14.10
C ASN A 206 29.47 13.78 -15.14
N LYS A 207 28.79 14.84 -14.69
CA LYS A 207 28.03 15.80 -15.49
C LYS A 207 28.61 15.88 -16.92
N PRO A 208 27.85 15.58 -17.99
CA PRO A 208 28.10 16.32 -19.21
C PRO A 208 27.76 17.76 -18.84
N GLU A 209 28.78 18.60 -18.70
CA GLU A 209 28.58 20.04 -18.76
C GLU A 209 27.59 20.28 -19.89
N LYS A 210 26.47 20.95 -19.57
CA LYS A 210 25.56 21.43 -20.59
C LYS A 210 26.45 22.18 -21.58
N LYS A 211 26.77 21.57 -22.72
CA LYS A 211 27.28 22.29 -23.87
C LYS A 211 26.21 23.32 -24.12
N GLN A 212 26.50 24.56 -23.75
CA GLN A 212 25.70 25.69 -24.16
C GLN A 212 25.61 25.55 -25.67
N ILE A 213 24.43 25.24 -26.16
CA ILE A 213 24.14 25.43 -27.58
C ILE A 213 24.19 26.94 -27.72
N ILE A 214 25.37 27.42 -28.13
CA ILE A 214 25.56 28.79 -28.59
C ILE A 214 24.57 28.92 -29.74
N LYS A 215 23.46 29.62 -29.48
CA LYS A 215 22.59 30.11 -30.55
C LYS A 215 23.41 31.16 -31.29
N ASN A 216 24.14 30.73 -32.32
CA ASN A 216 24.67 31.65 -33.31
C ASN A 216 23.46 32.29 -34.00
N ARG A 217 23.28 33.57 -33.71
CA ARG A 217 22.44 34.50 -34.45
C ARG A 217 23.35 35.32 -35.34
#